data_AF-A0A259N6S1-F1
#
_entry.id   AF-A0A259N6S1-F1
#
_cell.length_a   1.000
_cell.length_b   1.000
_cell.length_c   1.000
_cell.angle_alpha   90.00
_cell.angle_beta   90.00
_cell.angle_gamma   90.00
#
_symmetry.space_group_name_H-M   'P 1'
#
loop_
_entity.id
_entity.type
_entity.pdbx_description
1 polymer ?
#
loop_
_entity_poly.entity_id
_entity_poly.type
_entity_poly.pdbx_seq_one_letter_code
_entity_poly.pdbx_strand_id
1 'polypeptide(L)'
;MPTLYLIPVPVSEDPQLTTLPQATLLVMKELNYFVVENAKVARKHLKGLNLEKPISSLLISELSQDTDEKELELMLSPLSQSHSIVNHTQLD
;
A
#
# COMPACT_ATOMS: atom_id res chain seq x y z
N MET A 1 -13.17 -13.84 1.29
CA MET A 1 -13.47 -12.70 2.19
C MET A 1 -12.52 -11.57 1.83
N PRO A 2 -12.98 -10.32 1.80
CA PRO A 2 -12.09 -9.18 1.59
C PRO A 2 -11.10 -9.09 2.77
N THR A 3 -9.81 -8.89 2.47
CA THR A 3 -8.77 -8.75 3.51
C THR A 3 -8.08 -7.41 3.33
N LEU A 4 -8.10 -6.62 4.39
CA LEU A 4 -7.36 -5.36 4.50
C LEU A 4 -6.05 -5.65 5.23
N TYR A 5 -4.93 -5.38 4.57
CA TYR A 5 -3.61 -5.49 5.17
C TYR A 5 -3.11 -4.11 5.58
N LEU A 6 -2.79 -3.91 6.86
CA LEU A 6 -2.11 -2.71 7.32
C LEU A 6 -0.61 -2.99 7.33
N ILE A 7 0.13 -2.42 6.38
CA ILE A 7 1.56 -2.67 6.24
C ILE A 7 2.32 -1.40 6.65
N PRO A 8 3.09 -1.44 7.75
CA PRO A 8 3.88 -0.30 8.15
C PRO A 8 4.96 -0.02 7.11
N VAL A 9 4.98 1.19 6.56
CA VAL A 9 6.09 1.66 5.72
C VAL A 9 7.10 2.36 6.61
N PRO A 10 8.39 2.01 6.53
CA PRO A 10 9.40 2.66 7.35
C PRO A 10 9.54 4.14 6.97
N VAL A 11 9.63 5.00 8.00
CA VAL A 11 9.76 6.46 7.86
C VAL A 11 11.13 6.85 7.29
N SER A 12 12.12 5.95 7.34
CA SER A 12 13.48 6.18 6.84
C SER A 12 13.69 5.63 5.43
N GLU A 13 14.36 6.40 4.56
CA GLU A 13 14.83 5.92 3.24
C GLU A 13 15.95 4.86 3.33
N ASP A 14 16.41 4.52 4.54
CA ASP A 14 17.49 3.55 4.74
C ASP A 14 17.03 2.12 4.37
N PRO A 15 17.58 1.53 3.29
CA PRO A 15 17.23 0.18 2.85
C PRO A 15 17.57 -0.91 3.88
N GLN A 16 18.44 -0.62 4.85
CA GLN A 16 18.86 -1.58 5.88
C GLN A 16 17.85 -1.68 7.04
N LEU A 17 17.02 -0.64 7.25
CA LEU A 17 16.00 -0.57 8.30
C LEU A 17 14.63 -1.10 7.87
N THR A 18 14.45 -1.35 6.57
CA THR A 18 13.16 -1.74 5.98
C THR A 18 13.02 -3.25 5.81
N THR A 19 13.27 -4.02 6.86
CA THR A 19 13.05 -5.47 6.81
C THR A 19 11.58 -5.81 7.07
N LEU A 20 10.77 -5.76 6.03
CA LEU A 20 9.45 -6.39 6.07
C LEU A 20 9.60 -7.91 6.23
N PRO A 21 8.81 -8.56 7.10
CA PRO A 21 8.78 -10.01 7.18
C PRO A 21 8.50 -10.64 5.82
N GLN A 22 9.10 -11.81 5.56
CA GLN A 22 8.93 -12.49 4.28
C GLN A 22 7.45 -12.76 3.94
N ALA A 23 6.63 -13.08 4.94
CA ALA A 23 5.19 -13.27 4.77
C ALA A 23 4.50 -12.01 4.24
N THR A 24 4.87 -10.83 4.76
CA THR A 24 4.36 -9.54 4.31
C THR A 24 4.77 -9.25 2.87
N LEU A 25 6.02 -9.54 2.51
CA LEU A 25 6.51 -9.37 1.14
C LEU A 25 5.76 -10.27 0.15
N LEU A 26 5.48 -11.51 0.52
CA LEU A 26 4.69 -12.43 -0.31
C LEU A 26 3.27 -11.90 -0.52
N VAL A 27 2.61 -11.44 0.54
CA VAL A 27 1.28 -10.82 0.42
C VAL A 27 1.34 -9.60 -0.51
N MET A 28 2.29 -8.68 -0.32
CA MET A 28 2.43 -7.48 -1.16
C MET A 28 2.57 -7.80 -2.65
N LYS A 29 3.23 -8.91 -3.00
CA LYS A 29 3.39 -9.35 -4.40
C LYS A 29 2.07 -9.75 -5.06
N GLU A 30 1.14 -10.30 -4.30
CA GLU A 30 -0.16 -10.76 -4.80
C GLU A 30 -1.17 -9.62 -4.99
N LEU A 31 -0.97 -8.48 -4.32
CA LEU A 31 -1.97 -7.41 -4.26
C LEU A 31 -1.96 -6.49 -5.48
N ASN A 32 -3.15 -6.08 -5.91
CA ASN A 32 -3.35 -5.21 -7.07
C ASN A 32 -3.77 -3.79 -6.70
N TYR A 33 -4.13 -3.56 -5.43
CA TYR A 33 -4.64 -2.27 -4.95
C TYR A 33 -3.91 -1.84 -3.66
N PHE A 34 -3.45 -0.59 -3.65
CA PHE A 34 -2.70 0.00 -2.55
C PHE A 34 -3.24 1.39 -2.22
N VAL A 35 -3.56 1.63 -0.95
CA VAL A 35 -3.78 2.97 -0.40
C VAL A 35 -2.51 3.39 0.32
N VAL A 36 -1.92 4.51 -0.10
CA VAL A 36 -0.60 4.97 0.33
C VAL A 36 -0.61 6.46 0.57
N GLU A 37 0.31 7.00 1.37
CA GLU A 37 0.36 8.46 1.60
C GLU A 37 1.01 9.21 0.44
N ASN A 38 1.90 8.53 -0.28
CA ASN A 38 2.63 9.10 -1.42
C ASN A 38 2.86 8.04 -2.49
N ALA A 39 2.20 8.18 -3.64
CA ALA A 39 2.28 7.22 -4.73
C ALA A 39 3.68 7.16 -5.34
N LYS A 40 4.43 8.26 -5.36
CA LYS A 40 5.80 8.28 -5.90
C LYS A 40 6.75 7.43 -5.04
N VAL A 41 6.69 7.61 -3.72
CA VAL A 41 7.49 6.83 -2.76
C VAL A 41 7.07 5.36 -2.80
N ALA A 42 5.76 5.09 -2.77
CA ALA A 42 5.23 3.73 -2.85
C ALA A 42 5.66 3.00 -4.13
N ARG A 43 5.58 3.66 -5.30
CA ARG A 43 6.03 3.08 -6.57
C ARG A 43 7.53 2.77 -6.56
N LYS A 44 8.36 3.63 -5.98
CA LYS A 44 9.80 3.37 -5.82
C LYS A 44 10.03 2.12 -4.95
N HIS A 45 9.31 1.99 -3.85
CA HIS A 45 9.39 0.82 -2.96
C HIS A 45 8.92 -0.46 -3.65
N LEU A 46 7.75 -0.44 -4.28
CA LEU A 46 7.19 -1.59 -5.04
C LEU A 46 8.11 -2.03 -6.18
N LYS A 47 8.83 -1.10 -6.81
CA LYS A 47 9.85 -1.41 -7.83
C LYS A 47 11.01 -2.23 -7.28
N GLY A 48 11.36 -2.04 -6.00
CA GLY A 48 12.39 -2.84 -5.33
C GLY A 48 11.95 -4.27 -4.99
N LEU A 49 10.65 -4.59 -5.05
CA LEU A 49 10.12 -5.89 -4.66
C LEU A 49 10.19 -6.97 -5.76
N ASN A 50 10.65 -6.62 -6.97
CA ASN A 50 10.64 -7.50 -8.14
C ASN A 50 9.29 -8.20 -8.34
N LEU A 51 8.22 -7.39 -8.50
CA LEU A 51 6.89 -7.90 -8.79
C LEU A 51 6.85 -8.58 -10.17
N GLU A 52 6.14 -9.70 -10.28
CA GLU A 52 5.94 -10.38 -11.59
C GLU A 52 5.05 -9.57 -12.53
N LYS A 53 4.19 -8.72 -11.98
CA LYS A 53 3.28 -7.83 -12.70
C LYS A 53 3.83 -6.42 -12.88
N PRO A 54 3.47 -5.71 -13.97
CA PRO A 54 3.88 -4.33 -14.16
C PRO A 54 3.36 -3.41 -13.05
N ILE A 55 4.21 -2.55 -12.50
CA ILE A 55 3.79 -1.54 -11.50
C ILE A 55 2.72 -0.59 -12.06
N SER A 56 2.70 -0.40 -13.38
CA SER A 56 1.68 0.39 -14.06
C SER A 56 0.29 -0.25 -14.05
N SER A 57 0.17 -1.55 -13.83
CA SER A 57 -1.14 -2.23 -13.70
C SER A 57 -1.68 -2.20 -12.27
N LEU A 58 -0.93 -1.68 -11.31
CA LEU A 58 -1.38 -1.53 -9.92
C LEU A 58 -2.26 -0.30 -9.78
N LEU A 59 -3.36 -0.47 -9.07
CA LEU A 59 -4.20 0.63 -8.62
C LEU A 59 -3.59 1.18 -7.33
N ILE A 60 -3.27 2.47 -7.33
CA ILE A 60 -2.66 3.16 -6.20
C ILE A 60 -3.46 4.42 -5.93
N SER A 61 -4.02 4.53 -4.74
CA SER A 61 -4.77 5.71 -4.27
C SER A 61 -3.98 6.40 -3.16
N GLU A 62 -3.90 7.74 -3.23
CA GLU A 62 -3.20 8.54 -2.21
C GLU A 62 -4.16 8.92 -1.08
N LEU A 63 -3.77 8.63 0.16
CA LEU A 63 -4.47 9.02 1.38
C LEU A 63 -3.79 10.28 1.95
N SER A 64 -4.57 11.33 2.21
CA SER A 64 -4.10 12.58 2.78
C SER A 64 -4.94 13.00 3.99
N GLN A 65 -4.49 14.04 4.70
CA GLN A 65 -5.26 14.61 5.82
C GLN A 65 -6.57 15.26 5.38
N ASP A 66 -6.68 15.61 4.09
CA ASP A 66 -7.89 16.19 3.50
C ASP A 66 -8.85 15.10 2.98
N THR A 67 -8.47 13.82 3.02
CA THR A 67 -9.33 12.72 2.58
C THR A 67 -10.54 12.62 3.49
N ASP A 68 -11.72 12.90 2.93
CA ASP A 68 -12.98 12.80 3.66
C ASP A 68 -13.48 11.34 3.75
N GLU A 69 -14.52 11.13 4.55
CA GLU A 69 -15.09 9.79 4.78
C GLU A 69 -15.62 9.14 3.49
N LYS A 70 -16.13 9.94 2.54
CA LYS A 70 -16.65 9.42 1.27
C LYS A 70 -15.51 9.02 0.34
N GLU A 71 -14.46 9.82 0.28
CA GLU A 71 -13.25 9.48 -0.46
C GLU A 71 -12.61 8.22 0.11
N LEU A 72 -12.54 8.10 1.43
CA LEU A 72 -12.07 6.88 2.09
C LEU A 72 -12.94 5.67 1.75
N GLU A 73 -14.27 5.79 1.80
CA GLU A 73 -15.19 4.71 1.36
C GLU A 73 -14.95 4.31 -0.10
N LEU A 74 -14.72 5.27 -0.99
CA LEU A 74 -14.39 5.00 -2.39
C LEU A 74 -13.04 4.28 -2.53
N MET A 75 -12.03 4.64 -1.74
CA MET A 75 -10.74 3.95 -1.70
C MET A 75 -10.84 2.53 -1.13
N LEU A 76 -11.78 2.29 -0.22
CA LEU A 76 -12.02 0.98 0.36
C LEU A 76 -12.98 0.13 -0.48
N SER A 77 -13.78 0.74 -1.37
CA SER A 77 -14.71 0.03 -2.26
C SER A 77 -14.09 -1.13 -3.06
N PRO A 78 -12.81 -1.09 -3.51
CA PRO A 78 -12.17 -2.21 -4.18
C PRO A 78 -11.99 -3.42 -3.26
N LEU A 79 -11.91 -3.25 -1.93
CA LEU A 79 -11.83 -4.37 -0.98
C LEU A 79 -12.98 -5.35 -1.19
N SER A 80 -14.19 -4.84 -1.42
CA SER A 80 -15.39 -5.62 -1.71
C SER A 80 -15.25 -6.54 -2.94
N GLN A 81 -14.31 -6.22 -3.84
CA GLN A 81 -14.12 -6.91 -5.12
C GLN A 81 -12.75 -7.59 -5.25
N SER A 82 -11.71 -7.17 -4.51
CA SER A 82 -10.42 -7.87 -4.30
C SER A 82 -9.48 -7.09 -3.35
N HIS A 83 -8.65 -7.85 -2.63
CA HIS A 83 -7.68 -7.46 -1.59
C HIS A 83 -6.97 -6.08 -1.73
N SER A 84 -6.90 -5.32 -0.62
CA SER A 84 -6.27 -3.98 -0.55
C SER A 84 -5.36 -3.81 0.68
N ILE A 85 -4.36 -2.93 0.57
CA ILE A 85 -3.55 -2.42 1.71
C ILE A 85 -3.96 -0.99 2.04
N VAL A 86 -3.99 -0.63 3.33
CA VAL A 86 -4.05 0.76 3.81
C VAL A 86 -2.79 1.09 4.60
N ASN A 87 -2.23 2.28 4.35
CA ASN A 87 -1.18 2.88 5.17
C ASN A 87 -1.84 3.85 6.17
N HIS A 88 -1.55 3.70 7.46
CA HIS A 88 -1.94 4.69 8.47
C HIS A 88 -0.71 5.03 9.31
N THR A 89 -0.05 6.14 9.01
CA THR A 89 0.95 6.71 9.91
C THR A 89 0.24 7.64 10.87
N GLN A 90 0.10 7.22 12.12
CA GLN A 90 -0.28 8.14 13.20
C GLN A 90 0.96 8.96 13.55
N LEU A 91 0.99 10.21 13.10
CA LEU A 91 1.90 11.22 13.62
C LEU A 91 1.18 11.93 14.77
N ASP A 92 1.69 11.71 15.98
CA ASP A 92 1.65 12.73 17.03
C ASP A 92 2.45 13.97 16.59
#